data_AF-A0A955GZA6-F1
#
_entry.id   AF-A0A955GZA6-F1
#
_cell.length_a   1.000
_cell.length_b   1.000
_cell.length_c   1.000
_cell.angle_alpha   90.00
_cell.angle_beta   90.00
_cell.angle_gamma   90.00
#
_symmetry.space_group_name_H-M   'P 1'
#
loop_
_entity.id
_entity.type
_entity.pdbx_description
1 polymer ?
#
loop_
_entity_poly.entity_id
_entity_poly.type
_entity_poly.pdbx_seq_one_letter_code
_entity_poly.pdbx_strand_id
1 'polypeptide(L)'
;MKKKWYRIAGHSANMKENRRERWQLYEKGGNEIITLLYDWKMKGEVTRENFIPDSSAYRDGNGLLSWIDIYASLEIEGEHAIFVL
;
A
#
# COMPACT_ATOMS: atom_id res chain seq x y z
N MET A 1 -1.37 -16.76 -11.17
CA MET A 1 -0.37 -15.73 -10.79
C MET A 1 0.28 -16.14 -9.48
N LYS A 2 1.57 -15.82 -9.26
CA LYS A 2 2.28 -16.20 -8.03
C LYS A 2 2.03 -15.13 -6.95
N LYS A 3 1.62 -15.55 -5.74
CA LYS A 3 1.44 -14.64 -4.61
C LYS A 3 2.78 -14.20 -4.01
N LYS A 4 2.85 -12.95 -3.58
CA LYS A 4 3.99 -12.33 -2.91
C LYS A 4 3.51 -11.38 -1.82
N TRP A 5 4.42 -10.99 -0.93
CA TRP A 5 4.17 -9.89 -0.01
C TRP A 5 4.43 -8.56 -0.70
N TYR A 6 3.45 -7.68 -0.66
CA TYR A 6 3.54 -6.31 -1.12
C TYR A 6 3.37 -5.36 0.06
N ARG A 7 3.93 -4.16 -0.04
CA ARG A 7 3.71 -3.07 0.90
C ARG A 7 3.17 -1.87 0.15
N ILE A 8 2.02 -1.36 0.59
CA ILE A 8 1.58 0.00 0.28
C ILE A 8 1.92 0.88 1.46
N ALA A 9 2.66 1.97 1.23
CA ALA A 9 3.09 2.88 2.28
C ALA A 9 2.89 4.34 1.88
N GLY A 10 2.56 5.17 2.84
CA GLY A 10 2.38 6.61 2.64
C GLY A 10 2.07 7.30 3.96
N HIS A 11 2.09 8.63 3.99
CA HIS A 11 1.62 9.35 5.16
C HIS A 11 0.10 9.17 5.30
N SER A 12 -0.39 9.06 6.54
CA SER A 12 -1.79 8.81 6.89
C SER A 12 -2.79 9.87 6.36
N ALA A 13 -2.28 10.98 5.83
CA ALA A 13 -3.08 12.01 5.19
C ALA A 13 -3.30 11.66 3.71
N ASN A 14 -4.54 11.32 3.32
CA ASN A 14 -4.90 11.07 1.92
C ASN A 14 -4.99 12.36 1.08
N MET A 15 -4.91 13.54 1.70
CA MET A 15 -4.99 14.85 1.06
C MET A 15 -4.03 15.83 1.76
N LYS A 16 -3.27 16.60 0.98
CA LYS A 16 -2.39 17.69 1.43
C LYS A 16 -2.50 18.87 0.48
N GLU A 17 -2.69 20.09 1.01
CA GLU A 17 -2.79 21.31 0.19
C GLU A 17 -3.78 21.19 -0.99
N ASN A 18 -4.93 20.56 -0.75
CA ASN A 18 -5.95 20.22 -1.77
C ASN A 18 -5.47 19.28 -2.90
N ARG A 19 -4.37 18.55 -2.70
CA ARG A 19 -3.87 17.50 -3.60
C ARG A 19 -4.01 16.13 -2.95
N ARG A 20 -4.38 15.13 -3.75
CA ARG A 20 -4.33 13.72 -3.29
C ARG A 20 -2.89 13.33 -3.06
N GLU A 21 -2.64 12.69 -1.92
CA GLU A 21 -1.37 12.03 -1.67
C GLU A 21 -1.35 10.65 -2.31
N ARG A 22 -0.18 10.28 -2.84
CA ARG A 22 0.03 8.97 -3.47
C ARG A 22 0.63 8.00 -2.48
N TRP A 23 0.19 6.77 -2.54
CA TRP A 23 0.81 5.65 -1.85
C TRP A 23 1.94 5.09 -2.71
N GLN A 24 2.99 4.60 -2.08
CA GLN A 24 4.10 3.93 -2.73
C GLN A 24 3.92 2.43 -2.60
N LEU A 25 4.02 1.71 -3.72
CA LEU A 25 3.92 0.26 -3.77
C LEU A 25 5.30 -0.37 -3.89
N TYR A 26 5.58 -1.37 -3.05
CA TYR A 26 6.81 -2.15 -3.02
C TYR A 26 6.51 -3.65 -2.96
N GLU A 27 7.46 -4.48 -3.39
CA GLU A 27 7.57 -5.85 -2.89
C GLU A 27 8.16 -5.79 -1.47
N LYS A 28 7.55 -6.47 -0.50
CA LYS A 28 7.97 -6.40 0.91
C LYS A 28 9.41 -6.94 1.05
N GLY A 29 10.28 -6.11 1.61
CA GLY A 29 11.72 -6.40 1.73
C GLY A 29 12.56 -5.96 0.54
N GLY A 30 11.92 -5.45 -0.53
CA GLY A 30 12.59 -4.74 -1.61
C GLY A 30 12.84 -3.26 -1.27
N ASN A 31 13.80 -2.66 -1.98
CA ASN A 31 14.14 -1.24 -1.84
C ASN A 31 13.62 -0.38 -3.01
N GLU A 32 13.05 -1.01 -4.04
CA GLU A 32 12.59 -0.32 -5.26
C GLU A 32 11.07 -0.13 -5.25
N ILE A 33 10.63 1.09 -5.58
CA ILE A 33 9.22 1.40 -5.81
C ILE A 33 8.79 0.72 -7.10
N ILE A 34 7.75 -0.10 -7.03
CA ILE A 34 7.09 -0.66 -8.21
C ILE A 34 6.31 0.43 -8.93
N THR A 35 5.46 1.15 -8.20
CA THR A 35 4.66 2.27 -8.74
C THR A 35 4.13 3.16 -7.61
N LEU A 36 3.56 4.31 -8.00
CA LEU A 36 2.77 5.18 -7.13
C LEU A 36 1.28 4.94 -7.40
N LEU A 37 0.48 4.93 -6.34
CA LEU A 37 -0.94 4.58 -6.38
C LEU A 37 -1.79 5.72 -5.82
N TYR A 38 -2.89 6.03 -6.48
CA TYR A 38 -3.96 6.87 -5.91
C TYR A 38 -5.06 6.04 -5.25
N ASP A 39 -5.25 4.81 -5.73
CA ASP A 39 -6.16 3.86 -5.12
C ASP A 39 -5.66 2.41 -5.29
N TRP A 40 -6.31 1.53 -4.54
CA TRP A 40 -6.07 0.10 -4.60
C TRP A 40 -7.33 -0.64 -4.14
N LYS A 41 -7.49 -1.88 -4.61
CA LYS A 41 -8.63 -2.75 -4.30
C LYS A 41 -8.14 -4.14 -3.94
N MET A 42 -8.95 -4.87 -3.17
CA MET A 42 -8.73 -6.28 -2.86
C MET A 42 -9.86 -7.12 -3.41
N LYS A 43 -9.52 -8.29 -3.95
CA LYS A 43 -10.46 -9.31 -4.43
C LYS A 43 -10.19 -10.62 -3.70
N GLY A 44 -11.10 -11.02 -2.83
CA GLY A 44 -11.00 -12.24 -2.02
C GLY A 44 -11.23 -11.96 -0.53
N GLU A 45 -10.96 -12.95 0.31
CA GLU A 45 -11.13 -12.86 1.75
C GLU A 45 -9.89 -12.23 2.42
N VAL A 46 -10.13 -11.20 3.22
CA VAL A 46 -9.09 -10.54 4.03
C VAL A 46 -9.00 -11.23 5.38
N THR A 47 -7.82 -11.74 5.72
CA THR A 47 -7.54 -12.39 7.01
C THR A 47 -6.29 -11.79 7.63
N ARG A 48 -6.05 -12.08 8.92
CA ARG A 48 -4.83 -11.68 9.60
C ARG A 48 -3.54 -12.24 8.97
N GLU A 49 -3.66 -13.28 8.13
CA GLU A 49 -2.53 -13.95 7.50
C GLU A 49 -2.09 -13.27 6.20
N ASN A 50 -3.00 -12.54 5.54
CA ASN A 50 -2.75 -11.91 4.25
C ASN A 50 -2.83 -10.38 4.27
N PHE A 51 -3.19 -9.76 5.40
CA PHE A 51 -3.35 -8.32 5.53
C PHE A 51 -2.86 -7.85 6.91
N ILE A 52 -1.78 -7.07 6.91
CA ILE A 52 -1.12 -6.59 8.14
C ILE A 52 -0.96 -5.06 8.04
N PRO A 53 -1.87 -4.28 8.64
CA PRO A 53 -1.76 -2.83 8.73
C PRO A 53 -0.81 -2.44 9.87
N ASP A 54 -0.06 -1.35 9.70
CA ASP A 54 0.82 -0.80 10.73
C ASP A 54 1.16 0.68 10.44
N SER A 55 1.83 1.35 11.38
CA SER A 55 2.26 2.75 11.25
C SER A 55 3.48 3.07 12.10
N SER A 56 4.15 4.17 11.78
CA SER A 56 5.27 4.69 12.57
C SER A 56 4.79 5.12 13.96
N ALA A 57 5.65 4.94 14.97
CA ALA A 57 5.40 5.48 16.31
C ALA A 57 5.47 7.02 16.36
N TYR A 58 6.09 7.64 15.35
CA TYR A 58 6.33 9.07 15.30
C TYR A 58 5.50 9.72 14.20
N ARG A 59 4.94 10.89 14.53
CA ARG A 59 4.21 11.77 13.63
C ARG A 59 5.11 12.92 13.20
N ASP A 60 5.18 13.19 11.91
CA ASP A 60 5.84 14.36 11.34
C ASP A 60 4.82 15.40 10.84
N GLY A 61 5.30 16.46 10.17
CA GLY A 61 4.45 17.51 9.59
C GLY A 61 3.49 17.02 8.49
N ASN A 62 3.65 15.80 8.00
CA ASN A 62 2.79 15.15 7.00
C ASN A 62 1.88 14.06 7.63
N GLY A 63 2.07 13.71 8.91
CA GLY A 63 1.26 12.72 9.62
C GLY A 63 2.07 11.51 10.11
N LEU A 64 1.39 10.39 10.36
CA LEU A 64 2.07 9.12 10.62
C LEU A 64 2.45 8.47 9.29
N LEU A 65 3.65 7.93 9.16
CA LEU A 65 3.93 7.00 8.08
C LEU A 65 3.11 5.75 8.34
N SER A 66 2.20 5.39 7.45
CA SER A 66 1.34 4.21 7.57
C SER A 66 1.63 3.25 6.44
N TRP A 67 1.46 1.95 6.69
CA TRP A 67 1.58 0.96 5.64
C TRP A 67 0.66 -0.24 5.86
N ILE A 68 0.45 -0.98 4.79
CA ILE A 68 -0.26 -2.24 4.80
C ILE A 68 0.60 -3.25 4.04
N ASP A 69 0.97 -4.33 4.72
CA ASP A 69 1.58 -5.49 4.07
C ASP A 69 0.47 -6.46 3.62
N ILE A 70 0.50 -6.84 2.34
CA ILE A 70 -0.54 -7.64 1.69
C ILE A 70 0.09 -8.86 1.03
N TYR A 71 -0.36 -10.07 1.37
CA TYR A 71 0.05 -11.30 0.68
C TYR A 71 -0.95 -11.67 -0.42
N ALA A 72 -0.65 -11.36 -1.66
CA ALA A 72 -1.58 -11.45 -2.78
C ALA A 72 -0.87 -11.72 -4.11
N SER A 73 -1.65 -12.03 -5.16
CA SER A 73 -1.23 -11.72 -6.54
C SER A 73 -1.57 -10.25 -6.83
N LEU A 74 -0.83 -9.62 -7.73
CA LEU A 74 -0.98 -8.19 -8.03
C LEU A 74 -1.24 -7.97 -9.52
N GLU A 75 -2.27 -7.20 -9.80
CA GLU A 75 -2.57 -6.63 -11.11
C GLU A 75 -2.46 -5.10 -11.01
N ILE A 76 -1.82 -4.45 -11.99
CA ILE A 76 -1.64 -2.99 -12.04
C ILE A 76 -2.25 -2.47 -13.33
N GLU A 77 -3.14 -1.49 -13.20
CA GLU A 77 -3.76 -0.76 -14.31
C GLU A 77 -3.49 0.74 -14.11
N GLY A 78 -2.39 1.25 -14.68
CA GLY A 78 -1.97 2.64 -14.47
C GLY A 78 -1.56 2.90 -13.02
N GLU A 79 -2.22 3.85 -12.35
CA GLU A 79 -1.98 4.23 -10.94
C GLU A 79 -2.95 3.53 -9.96
N HIS A 80 -3.52 2.39 -10.39
CA HIS A 80 -4.49 1.58 -9.68
C HIS A 80 -3.95 0.15 -9.46
N ALA A 81 -4.01 -0.35 -8.23
CA ALA A 81 -3.58 -1.72 -7.91
C ALA A 81 -4.77 -2.61 -7.51
N ILE A 82 -4.80 -3.83 -8.01
CA ILE A 82 -5.77 -4.87 -7.60
C ILE A 82 -4.99 -6.04 -6.99
N PHE A 83 -5.20 -6.26 -5.69
CA PHE A 83 -4.64 -7.38 -4.95
C PHE A 83 -5.64 -8.54 -4.94
N VAL A 84 -5.23 -9.71 -5.45
CA VAL A 84 -6.05 -10.92 -5.48
C VAL A 84 -5.57 -11.88 -4.37
N LEU A 85 -6.40 -12.06 -3.34
CA LEU A 85 -6.06 -12.69 -2.06
C LEU A 85 -6.18 -14.22 -2.02
#